data_AF-A0A1A8HBJ9-F1
#
_entry.id   AF-A0A1A8HBJ9-F1
#
_cell.length_a   1.000
_cell.length_b   1.000
_cell.length_c   1.000
_cell.angle_alpha   90.00
_cell.angle_beta   90.00
_cell.angle_gamma   90.00
#
_symmetry.space_group_name_H-M   'P 1'
#
loop_
_entity.id
_entity.type
_entity.pdbx_description
1 polymer ?
#
loop_
_entity_poly.entity_id
_entity_poly.type
_entity_poly.pdbx_seq_one_letter_code
_entity_poly.pdbx_strand_id
1 'polypeptide(L)'
;MISALDEMTADHLAALRRCSVPMALRTLEPLVQCVSGDREMTLSSSDLTDLYETTEHLFASFHVSLKRESNVVRAEIHQHSNLPLVLCIAIRCLASLTQGCPEASVCTGADPAHLRTVEN
;
A
#
# COMPACT_ATOMS: atom_id res chain seq x y z
N MET A 1 1.74 -8.35 -13.83
CA MET A 1 0.80 -7.22 -13.68
C MET A 1 -0.29 -7.24 -14.74
N ILE A 2 0.03 -7.19 -16.04
CA ILE A 2 -1.00 -7.15 -17.10
C ILE A 2 -1.96 -8.35 -17.01
N SER A 3 -1.46 -9.57 -16.82
CA SER A 3 -2.32 -10.76 -16.63
C SER A 3 -3.24 -10.66 -15.42
N ALA A 4 -2.77 -10.10 -14.30
CA ALA A 4 -3.60 -9.93 -13.10
C ALA A 4 -4.69 -8.86 -13.32
N LEU A 5 -4.39 -7.79 -14.07
CA LEU A 5 -5.39 -6.78 -14.42
C LEU A 5 -6.41 -7.31 -15.44
N ASP A 6 -6.01 -8.22 -16.33
CA ASP A 6 -6.89 -8.86 -17.32
C ASP A 6 -7.89 -9.83 -16.67
N GLU A 7 -7.54 -10.43 -15.52
CA GLU A 7 -8.44 -11.24 -14.71
C GLU A 7 -9.48 -10.40 -13.91
N MET A 8 -9.37 -9.06 -13.92
CA MET A 8 -10.29 -8.15 -13.22
C MET A 8 -11.40 -7.65 -14.14
N THR A 9 -12.63 -7.56 -13.60
CA THR A 9 -13.75 -6.91 -14.30
C THR A 9 -13.56 -5.39 -14.35
N ALA A 10 -14.33 -4.70 -15.19
CA ALA A 10 -14.32 -3.23 -15.24
C ALA A 10 -14.60 -2.59 -13.87
N ASP A 11 -15.48 -3.20 -13.07
CA ASP A 11 -15.82 -2.72 -11.73
C ASP A 11 -14.65 -2.90 -10.75
N HIS A 12 -13.96 -4.05 -10.80
CA HIS A 12 -12.75 -4.31 -10.02
C HIS A 12 -11.64 -3.30 -10.36
N LEU A 13 -11.44 -3.01 -11.65
CA LEU A 13 -10.47 -2.02 -12.13
C LEU A 13 -10.85 -0.60 -11.67
N ALA A 14 -12.13 -0.24 -11.71
CA ALA A 14 -12.61 1.05 -11.24
C ALA A 14 -12.39 1.24 -9.73
N ALA A 15 -12.63 0.19 -8.93
CA ALA A 15 -12.33 0.20 -7.49
C ALA A 15 -10.82 0.34 -7.24
N LEU A 16 -9.98 -0.43 -7.93
CA LEU A 16 -8.52 -0.39 -7.79
C LEU A 16 -7.96 0.99 -8.18
N ARG A 17 -8.50 1.60 -9.24
CA ARG A 17 -8.08 2.93 -9.72
C ARG A 17 -8.26 4.02 -8.66
N ARG A 18 -9.35 3.96 -7.87
CA ARG A 18 -9.59 4.91 -6.76
C ARG A 18 -8.52 4.79 -5.66
N CYS A 19 -7.92 3.62 -5.51
CA CYS A 19 -6.91 3.33 -4.50
C CYS A 19 -5.47 3.34 -5.04
N SER A 20 -5.28 3.76 -6.31
CA SER A 20 -3.97 3.79 -6.97
C SER A 20 -3.15 5.05 -6.67
N VAL A 21 -3.60 5.91 -5.75
CA VAL A 21 -2.83 7.06 -5.30
C VAL A 21 -1.69 6.61 -4.37
N PRO A 22 -0.50 7.26 -4.39
CA PRO A 22 0.67 6.79 -3.65
C PRO A 22 0.42 6.56 -2.15
N MET A 23 -0.33 7.46 -1.50
CA MET A 23 -0.69 7.35 -0.09
C MET A 23 -1.57 6.12 0.18
N ALA A 24 -2.53 5.83 -0.71
CA ALA A 24 -3.39 4.66 -0.60
C ALA A 24 -2.59 3.36 -0.78
N LEU A 25 -1.70 3.32 -1.77
CA LEU A 25 -0.87 2.14 -2.04
C LEU A 25 0.07 1.80 -0.87
N ARG A 26 0.59 2.81 -0.17
CA ARG A 26 1.40 2.61 1.05
C ARG A 26 0.61 1.94 2.18
N THR A 27 -0.68 2.23 2.31
CA THR A 27 -1.56 1.61 3.32
C THR A 27 -2.07 0.24 2.87
N LEU A 28 -2.26 0.04 1.56
CA LEU A 28 -2.72 -1.22 0.97
C LEU A 28 -1.67 -2.33 1.00
N GLU A 29 -0.38 -1.99 0.82
CA GLU A 29 0.70 -2.97 0.73
C GLU A 29 0.83 -3.85 1.99
N PRO A 30 0.75 -3.31 3.22
CA PRO A 30 0.71 -4.15 4.41
C PRO A 30 -0.57 -4.96 4.58
N LEU A 31 -1.74 -4.45 4.14
CA LEU A 31 -3.01 -5.18 4.20
C LEU A 31 -3.01 -6.43 3.29
N VAL A 32 -2.27 -6.38 2.19
CA VAL A 32 -2.00 -7.56 1.35
C VAL A 32 -1.26 -8.66 2.11
N GLN A 33 -0.42 -8.30 3.09
CA GLN A 33 0.23 -9.29 3.94
C GLN A 33 -0.78 -9.99 4.86
N CYS A 34 -1.80 -9.29 5.34
CA CYS A 34 -2.90 -9.88 6.13
C CYS A 34 -3.67 -10.95 5.31
N VAL A 35 -3.88 -10.70 4.02
CA VAL A 35 -4.54 -11.67 3.11
C VAL A 35 -3.66 -12.87 2.80
N SER A 36 -2.33 -12.68 2.73
CA SER A 36 -1.37 -13.70 2.29
C SER A 36 -0.95 -14.66 3.41
N GLY A 37 -1.40 -14.45 4.66
CA GLY A 37 -1.24 -15.38 5.77
C GLY A 37 -1.13 -14.68 7.12
N ASP A 38 -2.03 -15.06 8.04
CA ASP A 38 -2.17 -14.81 9.51
C ASP A 38 -1.32 -13.73 10.20
N ARG A 39 -0.96 -12.66 9.50
CA ARG A 39 -0.23 -11.52 10.04
C ARG A 39 -1.22 -10.43 10.32
N GLU A 40 -1.40 -10.17 11.61
CA GLU A 40 -2.10 -9.00 12.13
C GLU A 40 -1.31 -7.73 11.78
N MET A 41 -1.97 -6.74 11.19
CA MET A 41 -1.36 -5.43 10.95
C MET A 41 -1.77 -4.48 12.07
N THR A 42 -0.78 -3.86 12.72
CA THR A 42 -1.02 -2.73 13.62
C THR A 42 -1.14 -1.45 12.83
N LEU A 43 -2.27 -0.78 13.01
CA LEU A 43 -2.67 0.40 12.30
C LEU A 43 -2.49 1.63 13.19
N SER A 44 -1.67 2.59 12.72
CA SER A 44 -1.52 3.88 13.41
C SER A 44 -2.82 4.68 13.25
N SER A 45 -3.33 5.27 14.34
CA SER A 45 -4.65 5.91 14.38
C SER A 45 -4.86 7.04 13.36
N SER A 46 -3.79 7.61 12.81
CA SER A 46 -3.86 8.79 11.94
C SER A 46 -3.99 8.45 10.45
N ASP A 47 -3.71 7.22 10.04
CA ASP A 47 -3.53 6.89 8.62
C ASP A 47 -4.82 6.42 7.92
N LEU A 48 -5.97 6.38 8.61
CA LEU A 48 -7.00 5.38 8.28
C LEU A 48 -8.46 5.79 8.25
N THR A 49 -8.91 6.92 8.79
CA THR A 49 -10.37 7.12 8.84
C THR A 49 -11.02 7.18 7.45
N ASP A 50 -10.48 7.98 6.54
CA ASP A 50 -11.06 8.13 5.20
C ASP A 50 -10.59 7.04 4.23
N LEU A 51 -9.38 6.54 4.46
CA LEU A 51 -8.76 5.55 3.58
C LEU A 51 -9.20 4.12 3.91
N TYR A 52 -9.54 3.83 5.17
CA TYR A 52 -10.00 2.49 5.58
C TYR A 52 -11.33 2.14 4.92
N GLU A 53 -12.31 3.05 4.88
CA GLU A 53 -13.61 2.79 4.22
C GLU A 53 -13.41 2.48 2.74
N THR A 54 -12.62 3.31 2.05
CA THR A 54 -12.28 3.09 0.64
C THR A 54 -11.57 1.75 0.41
N THR A 55 -10.66 1.40 1.33
CA THR A 55 -9.89 0.16 1.28
C THR A 55 -10.77 -1.06 1.59
N GLU A 56 -11.64 -0.98 2.59
CA GLU A 56 -12.59 -2.03 2.93
C GLU A 56 -13.51 -2.34 1.76
N HIS A 57 -14.03 -1.31 1.09
CA HIS A 57 -14.82 -1.47 -0.13
C HIS A 57 -14.03 -2.12 -1.28
N LEU A 58 -12.75 -1.76 -1.44
CA LEU A 58 -11.88 -2.41 -2.41
C LEU A 58 -11.79 -3.91 -2.08
N PHE A 59 -11.33 -4.29 -0.89
CA PHE A 59 -11.15 -5.69 -0.51
C PHE A 59 -12.47 -6.49 -0.58
N ALA A 60 -13.59 -5.90 -0.17
CA ALA A 60 -14.91 -6.53 -0.25
C ALA A 60 -15.30 -6.88 -1.70
N SER A 61 -14.92 -6.05 -2.66
CA SER A 61 -15.14 -6.31 -4.10
C SER A 61 -14.37 -7.53 -4.61
N PHE A 62 -13.31 -7.95 -3.90
CA PHE A 62 -12.51 -9.15 -4.20
C PHE A 62 -12.79 -10.32 -3.24
N HIS A 63 -13.95 -10.32 -2.58
CA HIS A 63 -14.36 -11.36 -1.62
C HIS A 63 -13.47 -11.47 -0.38
N VAL A 64 -12.85 -10.36 0.02
CA VAL A 64 -12.07 -10.26 1.26
C VAL A 64 -12.75 -9.26 2.18
N SER A 65 -13.02 -9.65 3.43
CA SER A 65 -13.47 -8.71 4.44
C SER A 65 -12.33 -8.32 5.36
N LEU A 66 -12.22 -7.01 5.62
CA LEU A 66 -11.30 -6.48 6.60
C LEU A 66 -12.05 -6.34 7.93
N LYS A 67 -11.52 -6.93 8.99
CA LYS A 67 -12.02 -6.76 10.35
C LYS A 67 -11.01 -5.93 11.13
N ARG A 68 -11.50 -4.82 11.68
CA ARG A 68 -10.73 -3.97 12.58
C ARG A 68 -11.06 -4.31 14.02
N GLU A 69 -10.08 -4.83 14.75
CA GLU A 69 -10.14 -5.07 16.18
C GLU A 69 -9.23 -4.05 16.89
N SER A 70 -9.83 -2.97 17.41
CA SER A 70 -9.12 -1.85 18.03
C SER A 70 -8.09 -1.19 17.08
N ASN A 71 -6.83 -1.59 17.20
CA ASN A 71 -5.68 -1.13 16.42
C ASN A 71 -5.12 -2.22 15.48
N VAL A 72 -5.73 -3.40 15.45
CA VAL A 72 -5.33 -4.51 14.60
C VAL A 72 -6.31 -4.65 13.45
N VAL A 73 -5.81 -4.90 12.24
CA VAL A 73 -6.64 -5.31 11.10
C VAL A 73 -6.29 -6.72 10.65
N ARG A 74 -7.35 -7.50 10.45
CA ARG A 74 -7.32 -8.89 9.99
C ARG A 74 -8.12 -8.98 8.69
N ALA A 75 -7.68 -9.84 7.77
CA ALA A 75 -8.39 -10.09 6.52
C ALA A 75 -8.98 -11.51 6.53
N GLU A 76 -10.23 -11.63 6.10
CA GLU A 76 -10.95 -12.90 5.98
C GLU A 76 -11.36 -13.11 4.53
N ILE A 77 -10.98 -14.26 3.95
CA ILE A 77 -11.32 -14.61 2.58
C ILE A 77 -12.61 -15.44 2.61
N HIS A 78 -13.67 -14.92 1.99
CA HIS A 78 -15.00 -15.53 2.04
C HIS A 78 -15.26 -16.54 0.92
N GLN A 79 -14.39 -16.59 -0.09
CA GLN A 79 -14.59 -17.45 -1.26
C GLN A 79 -13.28 -18.03 -1.76
N HIS A 80 -13.30 -19.32 -2.14
CA HIS A 80 -12.21 -20.01 -2.81
C HIS A 80 -12.10 -19.55 -4.29
N SER A 81 -11.73 -18.30 -4.49
CA SER A 81 -11.48 -17.71 -5.80
C SER A 81 -10.04 -17.22 -5.89
N ASN A 82 -9.54 -17.02 -7.11
CA ASN A 82 -8.22 -16.43 -7.32
C ASN A 82 -8.24 -14.90 -7.16
N LEU A 83 -9.42 -14.28 -7.03
CA LEU A 83 -9.58 -12.82 -6.98
C LEU A 83 -8.78 -12.14 -5.85
N PRO A 84 -8.76 -12.65 -4.61
CA PRO A 84 -7.87 -12.13 -3.56
C PRO A 84 -6.39 -12.16 -3.95
N LEU A 85 -5.92 -13.24 -4.59
CA LEU A 85 -4.53 -13.37 -5.03
C LEU A 85 -4.20 -12.39 -6.16
N VAL A 86 -5.12 -12.26 -7.12
CA VAL A 86 -5.04 -11.31 -8.23
C VAL A 86 -4.95 -9.87 -7.70
N LEU A 87 -5.78 -9.51 -6.71
CA LEU A 87 -5.71 -8.22 -6.01
C LEU A 87 -4.36 -8.00 -5.33
N CYS A 88 -3.88 -8.99 -4.56
CA CYS A 88 -2.59 -8.92 -3.87
C CYS A 88 -1.42 -8.69 -4.84
N ILE A 89 -1.43 -9.35 -6.00
CA ILE A 89 -0.42 -9.17 -7.05
C ILE A 89 -0.51 -7.75 -7.63
N ALA A 90 -1.71 -7.27 -7.95
CA ALA A 90 -1.91 -5.95 -8.52
C ALA A 90 -1.44 -4.83 -7.58
N ILE A 91 -1.82 -4.88 -6.31
CA ILE A 91 -1.40 -3.90 -5.28
C ILE A 91 0.12 -3.90 -5.13
N ARG A 92 0.74 -5.08 -4.98
CA ARG A 92 2.22 -5.18 -4.87
C ARG A 92 2.94 -4.62 -6.08
N CYS A 93 2.44 -4.88 -7.29
CA CYS A 93 3.00 -4.30 -8.51
C CYS A 93 2.87 -2.77 -8.51
N LEU A 94 1.70 -2.23 -8.17
CA LEU A 94 1.46 -0.78 -8.11
C LEU A 94 2.32 -0.10 -7.04
N ALA A 95 2.45 -0.70 -5.85
CA ALA A 95 3.33 -0.21 -4.79
C ALA A 95 4.80 -0.20 -5.26
N SER A 96 5.26 -1.27 -5.92
CA SER A 96 6.63 -1.35 -6.46
C SER A 96 6.90 -0.26 -7.52
N LEU A 97 5.90 0.07 -8.34
CA LEU A 97 6.02 1.12 -9.36
C LEU A 97 6.05 2.53 -8.75
N THR A 98 5.35 2.76 -7.63
CA THR A 98 5.34 4.06 -6.95
C THR A 98 6.57 4.28 -6.06
N GLN A 99 7.22 3.21 -5.59
CA GLN A 99 8.49 3.28 -4.86
C GLN A 99 9.71 3.48 -5.77
N GLY A 100 9.56 3.27 -7.08
CA GLY A 100 10.65 3.30 -8.07
C GLY A 100 11.12 4.68 -8.52
N CYS A 101 10.52 5.77 -8.05
CA CYS A 101 11.12 7.10 -8.18
C CYS A 101 11.90 7.40 -6.90
N PRO A 102 13.24 7.19 -6.86
CA PRO A 102 14.03 7.96 -5.93
C PRO A 102 13.73 9.42 -6.24
N GLU A 103 13.23 10.16 -5.25
CA GLU A 103 13.27 11.61 -5.32
C GLU A 103 14.66 11.98 -5.85
N ALA A 104 14.68 12.75 -6.94
CA ALA A 104 15.89 13.41 -7.36
C ALA A 104 16.39 14.16 -6.12
N SER A 105 17.38 13.58 -5.45
CA SER A 105 18.02 14.14 -4.27
C SER A 105 18.43 15.53 -4.70
N VAL A 106 17.67 16.49 -4.22
CA VAL A 106 17.91 17.90 -4.38
C VAL A 106 19.28 18.13 -3.76
N CYS A 107 20.30 18.24 -4.60
CA CYS A 107 21.61 18.75 -4.20
C CYS A 107 21.46 20.27 -3.94
N THR A 108 20.69 20.64 -2.91
CA THR A 108 20.74 21.97 -2.32
C THR A 108 21.88 21.95 -1.33
N GLY A 109 22.99 22.57 -1.73
CA GLY A 109 24.25 22.54 -1.01
C GLY A 109 24.32 23.42 0.22
N ALA A 110 25.52 23.44 0.81
CA ALA A 110 26.06 24.54 1.58
C ALA A 110 27.56 24.30 1.81
N ASP A 111 28.39 25.17 1.25
CA ASP A 111 29.68 25.54 1.85
C ASP A 111 29.40 26.16 3.22
N PRO A 112 30.15 25.78 4.27
CA PRO A 112 30.78 26.84 5.03
C PRO A 112 32.21 26.50 5.43
N ALA A 113 33.09 27.44 5.08
CA ALA A 113 34.41 27.64 5.67
C ALA A 113 34.45 27.40 7.20
N HIS A 114 35.49 26.71 7.67
CA HIS A 114 36.05 26.94 9.00
C HIS A 114 37.58 26.84 8.98
N LEU A 115 38.19 28.03 8.92
CA LEU A 115 39.56 28.33 9.25
C LEU A 115 39.74 28.25 10.78
N ARG A 116 40.66 27.42 11.30
CA ARG A 116 41.61 27.78 12.37
C ARG A 116 42.53 26.63 12.80
N THR A 117 43.83 26.94 12.72
CA THR A 117 44.87 26.74 13.74
C THR A 117 45.30 25.32 14.11
N VAL A 118 46.54 25.00 13.74
CA VAL A 118 47.48 24.34 14.66
C VAL A 118 48.87 24.95 14.46
N GLU A 119 49.26 25.82 15.39
CA GLU A 119 50.66 25.97 15.81
C GLU A 119 50.95 24.84 16.80
N ASN A 120 51.90 23.96 16.47
CA ASN A 120 53.04 23.60 17.32
C ASN A 120 54.00 22.67 16.56
#